data_AF-A0AAV9DFY5-F1
#
_entry.id   AF-A0AAV9DFY5-F1
#
_cell.length_a   1.000
_cell.length_b   1.000
_cell.length_c   1.000
_cell.angle_alpha   90.00
_cell.angle_beta   90.00
_cell.angle_gamma   90.00
#
_symmetry.space_group_name_H-M   'P 1'
#
loop_
_entity.id
_entity.type
_entity.pdbx_description
1 polymer ?
#
loop_
_entity_poly.entity_id
_entity_poly.type
_entity_poly.pdbx_seq_one_letter_code
_entity_poly.pdbx_strand_id
1 'polypeptide(L)'
;MGAPFAALVCASCVVVILSWLLKYVKLVWLEPKKLERLLKDQGIKGSPYKFLMGDLRDNDRLMSEAWSRPIPLTHDIVPRVAPHFDQLVKTHVLLAVSVLVFMEF
;
A
#
# COMPACT_ATOMS: atom_id res chain seq x y z
N MET A 1 26.33 -47.54 -0.63
CA MET A 1 24.90 -47.58 -1.02
C MET A 1 24.10 -46.31 -0.63
N GLY A 2 24.69 -45.28 0.01
CA GLY A 2 23.92 -44.09 0.47
C GLY A 2 23.83 -42.88 -0.49
N ALA A 3 24.73 -42.78 -1.47
CA ALA A 3 24.78 -41.66 -2.41
C ALA A 3 23.50 -41.40 -3.23
N PRO A 4 22.79 -42.42 -3.78
CA PRO A 4 21.59 -42.16 -4.57
C PRO A 4 20.41 -41.67 -3.71
N PHE A 5 20.32 -42.09 -2.45
CA PHE A 5 19.26 -41.65 -1.53
C PHE A 5 19.42 -40.18 -1.14
N ALA A 6 20.67 -39.73 -0.90
CA ALA A 6 20.95 -38.32 -0.62
C ALA A 6 20.57 -37.43 -1.82
N ALA A 7 20.88 -37.85 -3.05
CA ALA A 7 20.52 -37.10 -4.25
C ALA A 7 19.01 -36.94 -4.44
N LEU A 8 18.23 -37.99 -4.15
CA LEU A 8 16.76 -37.95 -4.23
C LEU A 8 16.15 -36.99 -3.18
N VAL A 9 16.69 -36.95 -1.97
CA VAL A 9 16.25 -36.02 -0.92
C VAL A 9 16.59 -34.58 -1.30
N CYS A 10 17.78 -34.32 -1.80
CA CYS A 10 18.15 -32.97 -2.26
C CYS A 10 17.25 -32.50 -3.42
N ALA A 11 16.97 -33.37 -4.39
CA ALA A 11 16.09 -33.05 -5.50
C ALA A 11 14.67 -32.71 -5.03
N SER A 12 14.10 -33.48 -4.11
CA SER A 12 12.74 -33.21 -3.59
C SER A 12 12.67 -31.88 -2.82
N CYS A 13 13.68 -31.57 -1.99
CA CYS A 13 13.77 -30.29 -1.30
C CYS A 13 13.81 -29.11 -2.28
N VAL A 14 14.59 -29.22 -3.36
CA VAL A 14 14.69 -28.18 -4.38
C VAL A 14 13.34 -27.94 -5.08
N VAL A 15 12.62 -29.01 -5.44
CA VAL A 15 11.28 -28.88 -6.07
C VAL A 15 10.29 -28.20 -5.13
N VAL A 16 10.30 -28.57 -3.84
CA VAL A 16 9.44 -27.92 -2.84
C VAL A 16 9.75 -26.43 -2.75
N ILE A 17 11.03 -26.05 -2.61
CA ILE A 17 11.44 -24.64 -2.51
C ILE A 17 11.04 -23.86 -3.77
N LEU A 18 11.28 -24.41 -4.96
CA LEU A 18 10.86 -23.79 -6.22
C LEU A 18 9.34 -23.60 -6.30
N SER A 19 8.56 -24.60 -5.88
CA SER A 19 7.10 -24.51 -5.91
C SER A 19 6.58 -23.38 -5.01
N TRP A 20 7.17 -23.22 -3.83
CA TRP A 20 6.84 -22.16 -2.87
C TRP A 20 7.23 -20.79 -3.41
N LEU A 21 8.44 -20.65 -3.97
CA LEU A 21 8.88 -19.42 -4.64
C LEU A 21 7.92 -19.01 -5.75
N LEU A 22 7.55 -19.93 -6.63
CA LEU A 22 6.61 -19.65 -7.72
C LEU A 22 5.22 -19.26 -7.20
N LYS A 23 4.74 -19.90 -6.12
CA LYS A 23 3.48 -19.54 -5.48
C LYS A 23 3.53 -18.13 -4.88
N TYR A 24 4.62 -17.79 -4.18
CA TYR A 24 4.84 -16.45 -3.63
C TYR A 24 4.92 -15.40 -4.73
N VAL A 25 5.71 -15.62 -5.78
CA VAL A 25 5.80 -14.69 -6.91
C VAL A 25 4.43 -14.49 -7.55
N LYS A 26 3.68 -15.58 -7.79
CA LYS A 26 2.31 -15.48 -8.30
C LYS A 26 1.41 -14.69 -7.37
N LEU A 27 1.43 -14.94 -6.07
CA LEU A 27 0.59 -14.22 -5.11
C LEU A 27 0.95 -12.73 -5.10
N VAL A 28 2.24 -12.42 -4.91
CA VAL A 28 2.77 -11.06 -4.83
C VAL A 28 2.59 -10.28 -6.13
N TRP A 29 2.50 -10.90 -7.30
CA TRP A 29 2.24 -10.19 -8.57
C TRP A 29 0.79 -10.22 -9.05
N LEU A 30 0.08 -11.34 -8.88
CA LEU A 30 -1.24 -11.55 -9.46
C LEU A 30 -2.34 -10.92 -8.61
N GLU A 31 -2.20 -10.97 -7.29
CA GLU A 31 -3.14 -10.38 -6.34
C GLU A 31 -3.21 -8.84 -6.45
N PRO A 32 -2.09 -8.08 -6.43
CA PRO A 32 -2.18 -6.63 -6.53
C PRO A 32 -2.69 -6.18 -7.89
N LYS A 33 -2.38 -6.90 -8.97
CA LYS A 33 -2.84 -6.55 -10.31
C LYS A 33 -4.33 -6.79 -10.50
N LYS A 34 -4.90 -7.80 -9.82
CA LYS A 34 -6.36 -7.99 -9.75
C LYS A 34 -7.01 -6.87 -8.95
N LEU A 35 -6.46 -6.54 -7.78
CA LEU A 35 -6.96 -5.46 -6.94
C LEU A 35 -6.93 -4.11 -7.68
N GLU A 36 -5.85 -3.82 -8.39
CA GLU A 36 -5.71 -2.60 -9.22
C GLU A 36 -6.79 -2.52 -10.30
N ARG A 37 -7.12 -3.64 -10.96
CA ARG A 37 -8.19 -3.68 -11.96
C ARG A 37 -9.56 -3.44 -11.34
N LEU A 38 -9.86 -4.09 -10.22
CA LEU A 38 -11.12 -3.90 -9.50
C LEU A 38 -11.30 -2.45 -9.06
N LEU A 39 -10.25 -1.80 -8.55
CA LEU A 39 -10.26 -0.39 -8.17
C LEU A 39 -10.47 0.54 -9.38
N LYS A 40 -9.83 0.23 -10.52
CA LYS A 40 -10.02 0.97 -11.77
C LYS A 40 -11.45 0.85 -12.30
N ASP A 41 -12.04 -0.35 -12.23
CA ASP A 41 -13.42 -0.59 -12.63
C ASP A 41 -14.42 0.15 -11.73
N GLN A 42 -14.05 0.40 -10.47
CA GLN A 42 -14.80 1.24 -9.53
C GLN A 42 -14.61 2.75 -9.77
N GLY A 43 -13.85 3.15 -10.79
CA GLY A 43 -13.55 4.56 -11.09
C GLY A 43 -12.50 5.17 -10.17
N ILE A 44 -11.90 4.40 -9.26
CA ILE A 44 -10.85 4.86 -8.37
C ILE A 44 -9.52 4.81 -9.15
N LYS A 45 -9.11 5.96 -9.68
CA LYS A 45 -7.75 6.17 -10.20
C LYS A 45 -6.74 6.24 -9.05
N GLY A 46 -6.44 5.09 -8.47
CA GLY A 46 -5.32 4.94 -7.53
C GLY A 46 -3.97 5.07 -8.24
N SER A 47 -2.92 5.42 -7.48
CA SER A 47 -1.55 5.43 -7.98
C SER A 47 -1.17 4.02 -8.51
N PRO A 48 -0.38 3.92 -9.59
CA PRO A 48 0.02 2.62 -10.13
C PRO A 48 0.77 1.82 -9.07
N TYR A 49 0.47 0.52 -8.96
CA TYR A 49 1.03 -0.36 -7.94
C TYR A 49 2.56 -0.31 -7.95
N LYS A 50 3.15 0.29 -6.91
CA LYS A 50 4.60 0.31 -6.66
C LYS A 50 4.90 -0.81 -5.67
N PHE A 51 5.60 -1.84 -6.15
CA PHE A 51 5.93 -3.06 -5.40
C PHE A 51 6.42 -2.78 -3.97
N LEU A 52 5.64 -3.24 -2.98
CA LEU A 52 5.93 -3.35 -1.54
C LEU A 52 6.45 -2.14 -0.75
N MET A 53 6.90 -1.04 -1.35
CA MET A 53 7.52 0.07 -0.61
C MET A 53 7.07 1.47 -1.03
N GLY A 54 6.39 1.61 -2.17
CA GLY A 54 6.14 2.93 -2.75
C GLY A 54 5.24 3.80 -1.88
N ASP A 55 4.09 3.27 -1.49
CA ASP A 55 3.07 4.02 -0.74
C ASP A 55 3.31 3.97 0.78
N LEU A 56 3.85 2.85 1.26
CA LEU A 56 4.15 2.65 2.69
C LEU A 56 5.17 3.66 3.20
N ARG A 57 6.16 4.05 2.39
CA ARG A 57 7.18 5.03 2.80
C ARG A 57 6.63 6.45 2.91
N ASP A 58 5.70 6.81 2.03
CA ASP A 58 5.04 8.11 2.09
C ASP A 58 4.07 8.18 3.28
N ASN A 59 3.36 7.08 3.56
CA ASN A 59 2.51 6.99 4.74
C ASN A 59 3.32 7.04 6.04
N ASP A 60 4.45 6.33 6.12
CA ASP A 60 5.36 6.35 7.27
C ASP A 60 5.95 7.74 7.52
N ARG A 61 6.36 8.44 6.44
CA ARG A 61 6.82 9.83 6.52
C ARG A 61 5.75 10.76 7.08
N LEU A 62 4.51 10.67 6.58
CA LEU A 62 3.40 11.50 7.06
C LEU A 62 3.04 11.18 8.52
N MET A 63 3.11 9.91 8.90
CA MET A 63 2.87 9.47 10.28
C MET A 63 3.96 9.99 11.23
N SER A 64 5.23 9.88 10.82
CA SER A 64 6.38 10.42 11.55
C SER A 64 6.26 11.93 11.75
N GLU A 65 5.89 12.67 10.70
CA GLU A 65 5.67 14.12 10.78
C GLU A 65 4.52 14.44 11.75
N ALA A 66 3.40 13.72 11.65
CA ALA A 66 2.25 13.91 12.53
C ALA A 66 2.56 13.61 14.00
N TRP A 67 3.42 12.62 14.26
CA TRP A 67 3.87 12.24 15.60
C TRP A 67 4.92 13.19 16.19
N SER A 68 5.72 13.83 15.33
CA SER A 68 6.73 14.82 15.74
C SER A 68 6.12 16.11 16.32
N ARG A 69 4.88 16.43 15.93
CA ARG A 69 4.16 17.62 16.43
C ARG A 69 3.71 17.39 17.88
N PRO A 70 3.65 18.43 18.73
CA PRO A 70 3.12 18.28 20.09
C PRO A 70 1.62 17.91 20.06
N ILE A 71 1.17 17.15 21.06
CA ILE A 71 -0.24 16.75 21.18
C ILE A 71 -1.09 18.00 21.46
N PRO A 72 -2.02 18.36 20.56
CA PRO A 72 -2.89 19.48 20.82
C PRO A 72 -3.91 19.09 21.90
N LEU A 73 -4.15 19.97 22.89
CA LEU A 73 -5.15 19.80 23.94
C LEU A 73 -6.58 20.11 23.45
N THR A 74 -6.80 20.13 22.15
CA THR A 74 -8.10 20.37 21.51
C THR A 74 -8.75 19.05 21.11
N HIS A 75 -10.06 19.09 20.84
CA HIS A 75 -10.85 17.90 20.46
C HIS A 75 -10.47 17.32 19.07
N ASP A 76 -9.53 17.94 18.36
CA ASP A 76 -9.13 17.54 17.01
C ASP A 76 -7.88 16.65 17.02
N ILE A 77 -8.12 15.34 17.19
CA ILE A 77 -7.10 14.28 17.29
C ILE A 77 -6.88 13.59 15.93
N VAL A 78 -7.84 13.74 15.01
CA VAL A 78 -7.87 13.12 13.68
C VAL A 78 -6.59 13.33 12.86
N PRO A 79 -5.99 14.54 12.77
CA PRO A 79 -4.78 14.75 11.97
C PRO A 79 -3.54 14.02 12.49
N ARG A 80 -3.55 13.52 13.73
CA ARG A 80 -2.44 12.76 14.31
C ARG A 80 -2.59 11.25 14.14
N VAL A 81 -3.83 10.74 14.14
CA VAL A 81 -4.14 9.31 14.01
C VAL A 81 -4.14 8.87 12.55
N ALA A 82 -4.64 9.75 11.67
CA ALA A 82 -4.79 9.47 10.26
C ALA A 82 -4.41 10.70 9.42
N PRO A 83 -3.13 11.14 9.45
CA PRO A 83 -2.68 12.34 8.75
C PRO A 83 -2.96 12.30 7.24
N HIS A 84 -2.94 11.11 6.64
CA HIS A 84 -3.25 10.91 5.23
C HIS A 84 -4.71 11.26 4.88
N PHE A 85 -5.66 10.90 5.76
CA PHE A 85 -7.08 11.21 5.56
C PHE A 85 -7.37 12.69 5.75
N ASP A 86 -6.76 13.33 6.75
CA ASP A 86 -6.87 14.78 6.96
C ASP A 86 -6.36 15.57 5.74
N GLN A 87 -5.24 15.17 5.15
CA GLN A 87 -4.74 15.79 3.92
C GLN A 87 -5.65 15.56 2.71
N LEU A 88 -6.22 14.36 2.56
CA LEU A 88 -7.18 14.06 1.50
C LEU A 88 -8.43 14.94 1.59
N VAL A 89 -8.98 15.10 2.80
CA VAL A 89 -10.14 15.96 3.06
C VAL A 89 -9.80 17.42 2.77
N LYS A 90 -8.68 17.93 3.31
CA LYS A 90 -8.24 19.30 3.04
C LYS A 90 -7.99 19.56 1.57
N THR A 91 -7.38 18.62 0.85
CA THR A 91 -7.06 18.84 -0.56
C THR A 91 -8.30 18.72 -1.43
N HIS A 92 -9.13 17.67 -1.30
CA HIS A 92 -10.22 17.45 -2.24
C HIS A 92 -11.50 18.22 -1.90
N VAL A 93 -11.83 18.36 -0.61
CA VAL A 93 -13.05 19.07 -0.18
C VAL A 93 -12.84 20.58 -0.22
N LEU A 94 -11.71 21.11 0.26
CA LEU A 94 -11.46 22.55 0.20
C LEU A 94 -11.18 23.03 -1.22
N LEU A 95 -10.57 22.21 -2.10
CA LEU A 95 -10.47 22.57 -3.52
C LEU A 95 -11.83 22.56 -4.19
N ALA A 96 -12.71 21.59 -3.90
CA ALA A 96 -14.06 21.61 -4.44
C ALA A 96 -14.85 22.86 -3.99
N VAL A 97 -14.76 23.23 -2.70
CA VAL A 97 -15.39 24.45 -2.16
C VAL A 97 -14.75 25.71 -2.73
N SER A 98 -13.41 25.77 -2.84
CA SER A 98 -12.71 26.94 -3.39
C SER A 98 -12.98 27.11 -4.88
N VAL A 99 -13.03 26.02 -5.66
CA VAL A 99 -13.41 26.05 -7.08
C VAL A 99 -14.87 26.47 -7.24
N LEU A 100 -15.78 26.02 -6.38
CA LEU A 100 -17.18 26.45 -6.42
C LEU A 100 -17.31 27.95 -6.10
N VAL A 101 -16.60 28.44 -5.08
CA VAL A 101 -16.58 29.87 -4.71
C VAL A 101 -15.91 30.73 -5.79
N PHE A 102 -14.92 30.19 -6.51
CA PHE A 102 -14.24 30.87 -7.61
C PHE A 102 -15.02 30.82 -8.94
N MET A 103 -16.02 29.95 -9.06
CA MET A 103 -16.91 29.87 -10.23
C MET A 103 -18.17 30.74 -10.07
N GLU A 104 -18.44 31.23 -8.86
CA GLU A 104 -19.56 32.11 -8.50
C GLU A 104 -19.14 33.61 -8.45
N PHE A 105 -17.91 33.94 -8.86
CA PHE A 105 -17.38 35.30 -9.03
C PHE A 105 -16.77 35.48 -10.43
#